data_AF-A0A7T5R5X4-F1
#
_entry.id   AF-A0A7T5R5X4-F1
#
_cell.length_a   1.000
_cell.length_b   1.000
_cell.length_c   1.000
_cell.angle_alpha   90.00
_cell.angle_beta   90.00
_cell.angle_gamma   90.00
#
_symmetry.space_group_name_H-M   'P 1'
#
loop_
_entity.id
_entity.type
_entity.pdbx_description
1 polymer ?
#
loop_
_entity_poly.entity_id
_entity_poly.type
_entity_poly.pdbx_seq_one_letter_code
_entity_poly.pdbx_strand_id
1 'polypeptide(L)' 'MTDYKDKNREDLLKVVSQKREALRLFRFGGAGSRTRNTREGRTLRKEIAQILTELRSREIASVAKTK' A
#
# COMPACT_ATOMS: atom_id res chain seq x y z
N MET A 1 4.00 8.71 -9.96
CA MET A 1 3.23 8.95 -8.72
C MET A 1 1.85 8.41 -9.01
N THR A 2 1.46 7.30 -8.42
CA THR A 2 0.12 6.72 -8.62
C THR A 2 -0.83 7.46 -7.68
N ASP A 3 -1.73 8.27 -8.26
CA ASP A 3 -2.76 8.96 -7.49
C ASP A 3 -3.81 7.94 -7.03
N TYR A 4 -3.99 7.83 -5.72
CA TYR A 4 -5.00 6.97 -5.08
C TYR A 4 -6.28 7.74 -4.73
N LYS A 5 -6.36 9.01 -5.14
CA LYS A 5 -7.43 9.95 -4.81
C LYS A 5 -8.79 9.54 -5.37
N ASP A 6 -8.81 8.98 -6.58
CA ASP A 6 -10.08 8.66 -7.27
C ASP A 6 -10.64 7.28 -6.90
N LYS A 7 -9.92 6.49 -6.09
CA LYS A 7 -10.35 5.14 -5.72
C LYS A 7 -11.29 5.15 -4.52
N ASN A 8 -12.26 4.25 -4.54
CA ASN A 8 -13.15 4.03 -3.41
C ASN A 8 -12.39 3.47 -2.20
N ARG A 9 -12.86 3.77 -0.99
CA ARG A 9 -12.22 3.34 0.26
C ARG A 9 -12.08 1.82 0.35
N GLU A 10 -13.11 1.09 -0.06
CA GLU A 10 -13.12 -0.37 -0.07
C GLU A 10 -12.08 -0.95 -1.02
N ASP A 11 -11.93 -0.34 -2.20
CA ASP A 11 -10.95 -0.78 -3.19
C ASP A 11 -9.52 -0.49 -2.71
N LEU A 12 -9.30 0.63 -2.02
CA LEU A 12 -8.01 0.92 -1.38
C LEU A 12 -7.64 -0.13 -0.33
N LEU A 13 -8.61 -0.58 0.47
CA LEU A 13 -8.38 -1.65 1.47
C LEU A 13 -8.06 -2.99 0.80
N LYS A 14 -8.78 -3.36 -0.26
CA LYS A 14 -8.51 -4.57 -1.05
C LYS A 14 -7.10 -4.53 -1.65
N VAL A 15 -6.73 -3.41 -2.26
CA VAL A 15 -5.39 -3.22 -2.86
C VAL A 15 -4.30 -3.30 -1.79
N VAL A 16 -4.50 -2.72 -0.60
CA VAL A 16 -3.53 -2.84 0.50
C VAL A 16 -3.34 -4.30 0.93
N SER A 17 -4.42 -5.07 1.03
CA SER A 17 -4.35 -6.50 1.39
C SER A 17 -3.51 -7.28 0.37
N GLN A 18 -3.82 -7.12 -0.91
CA GLN A 18 -3.09 -7.76 -2.01
C GLN A 18 -1.60 -7.36 -2.04
N LYS A 19 -1.29 -6.08 -1.84
CA LYS A 19 0.10 -5.58 -1.83
C LYS A 19 0.88 -6.09 -0.61
N ARG A 20 0.23 -6.25 0.55
CA ARG A 20 0.85 -6.85 1.75
C ARG A 20 1.15 -8.33 1.52
N GLU A 21 0.26 -9.05 0.86
CA GLU A 21 0.50 -10.44 0.46
C GLU A 21 1.64 -10.55 -0.55
N ALA A 22 1.68 -9.71 -1.58
CA ALA A 22 2.80 -9.64 -2.51
C ALA A 22 4.13 -9.35 -1.80
N LEU A 23 4.13 -8.46 -0.80
CA LEU A 23 5.32 -8.20 0.02
C LEU A 23 5.71 -9.42 0.88
N ARG A 24 4.73 -10.17 1.39
CA ARG A 24 4.96 -11.42 2.14
C ARG A 24 5.62 -12.45 1.23
N LEU A 25 5.04 -12.69 0.05
CA LEU A 25 5.58 -13.59 -0.96
C LEU A 25 6.97 -13.16 -1.43
N PHE A 26 7.21 -11.86 -1.62
CA PHE A 26 8.54 -11.33 -1.96
C PHE A 26 9.57 -11.63 -0.86
N ARG A 27 9.20 -11.48 0.42
CA ARG A 27 10.09 -11.77 1.56
C ARG A 27 10.41 -13.26 1.67
N PHE A 28 9.41 -14.13 1.53
CA PHE A 28 9.61 -15.58 1.61
C PHE A 28 10.24 -16.17 0.35
N GLY A 29 9.87 -15.69 -0.84
CA GLY A 29 10.46 -16.09 -2.11
C GLY A 29 11.94 -15.69 -2.27
N GLY A 30 12.36 -14.62 -1.58
CA GLY A 30 13.77 -14.22 -1.50
C GLY A 30 14.60 -14.95 -0.46
N ALA A 31 14.00 -15.76 0.42
CA ALA A 31 14.72 -16.46 1.48
C ALA A 31 15.56 -17.66 0.98
N GLY A 32 15.38 -18.09 -0.27
CA GLY A 32 16.09 -19.24 -0.87
C GLY A 32 16.93 -18.95 -2.11
N SER A 33 16.87 -17.73 -2.67
CA SER A 33 17.61 -17.38 -3.89
C SER A 33 17.86 -15.87 -3.96
N ARG A 34 18.96 -15.47 -4.62
CA ARG A 34 19.36 -14.08 -4.83
C ARG A 34 18.31 -13.35 -5.66
N THR A 35 17.31 -12.76 -5.00
CA THR A 35 16.26 -11.97 -5.63
C THR A 35 16.88 -10.85 -6.46
N ARG A 36 16.87 -11.01 -7.79
CA ARG A 36 17.47 -10.05 -8.72
C ARG A 36 16.77 -8.68 -8.72
N ASN A 37 15.53 -8.59 -8.23
CA ASN A 37 14.73 -7.37 -8.30
C ASN A 37 14.40 -6.78 -6.92
N THR A 38 15.42 -6.30 -6.20
CA THR A 38 15.26 -5.60 -4.90
C THR A 38 14.41 -4.33 -4.99
N ARG A 39 14.30 -3.75 -6.20
CA ARG A 39 13.47 -2.57 -6.48
C ARG A 39 11.99 -2.85 -6.24
N GLU A 40 11.53 -4.06 -6.57
CA GLU A 40 10.12 -4.46 -6.45
C GLU A 40 9.65 -4.39 -4.98
N GLY A 41 10.43 -4.93 -4.04
CA GLY A 41 10.12 -4.84 -2.61
C GLY A 41 10.11 -3.40 -2.07
N ARG A 42 10.93 -2.50 -2.62
CA ARG A 42 10.88 -1.07 -2.28
C ARG A 42 9.62 -0.41 -2.83
N THR A 43 9.24 -0.71 -4.07
CA THR A 43 8.03 -0.19 -4.70
C THR A 43 6.78 -0.64 -3.94
N LEU A 44 6.66 -1.93 -3.61
CA LEU A 44 5.54 -2.47 -2.82
C LEU A 44 5.37 -1.75 -1.49
N ARG A 45 6.46 -1.53 -0.74
CA ARG A 45 6.42 -0.76 0.51
C ARG A 45 5.96 0.68 0.32
N LYS A 46 6.45 1.34 -0.74
CA LYS A 46 6.07 2.73 -1.06
C LYS A 46 4.59 2.84 -1.39
N GLU A 47 4.06 1.92 -2.20
CA GLU A 47 2.65 1.91 -2.58
C GLU A 47 1.73 1.66 -1.38
N ILE A 48 2.09 0.72 -0.50
CA ILE A 48 1.33 0.47 0.75
C ILE A 48 1.30 1.74 1.61
N ALA A 49 2.43 2.42 1.78
CA ALA A 49 2.51 3.65 2.57
C ALA A 49 1.63 4.74 1.98
N GLN A 50 1.68 4.96 0.66
CA GLN A 50 0.85 5.97 -0.02
C GLN A 50 -0.65 5.74 0.16
N ILE A 51 -1.11 4.48 0.06
CA ILE A 51 -2.53 4.17 0.26
C ILE A 51 -2.94 4.40 1.71
N LEU A 52 -2.12 4.01 2.68
CA LEU A 52 -2.40 4.24 4.10
C LEU A 52 -2.44 5.74 4.44
N THR A 53 -1.54 6.54 3.86
CA THR A 53 -1.56 8.00 4.01
C THR A 53 -2.85 8.58 3.48
N GLU A 54 -3.29 8.18 2.29
CA GLU A 54 -4.55 8.66 1.70
C GLU A 54 -5.76 8.30 2.58
N LEU A 55 -5.84 7.05 3.06
CA LEU A 55 -6.89 6.62 3.97
C LEU A 55 -6.92 7.46 5.26
N ARG A 56 -5.74 7.75 5.84
CA ARG A 56 -5.64 8.58 7.04
C ARG A 56 -6.00 10.04 6.76
N SER A 57 -5.60 10.60 5.62
CA SER A 57 -5.97 11.95 5.20
C SER A 57 -7.49 12.10 5.06
N ARG A 58 -8.18 11.10 4.49
CA ARG A 58 -9.66 11.08 4.42
C ARG A 58 -10.31 11.01 5.80
N GLU A 59 -9.77 10.19 6.69
CA GLU A 59 -10.25 10.07 8.07
C GLU A 59 -10.14 11.42 8.80
N ILE A 60 -8.97 12.07 8.74
CA ILE A 60 -8.75 13.39 9.35
C ILE A 60 -9.71 14.44 8.77
N ALA A 61 -9.90 14.46 7.44
CA ALA A 61 -10.83 15.38 6.80
C ALA A 61 -12.29 15.15 7.22
N SER A 62 -12.68 13.89 7.46
CA SER A 62 -14.01 13.56 7.97
C SER A 62 -14.21 14.01 9.42
N VAL A 63 -13.20 13.83 10.27
CA VAL A 63 -13.23 14.26 11.68
C VAL A 63 -13.30 15.79 11.79
N ALA A 64 -12.58 16.51 10.93
CA ALA A 64 -12.58 17.98 10.90
C ALA A 64 -13.92 18.58 10.45
N LYS A 65 -14.77 17.84 9.74
CA LYS A 65 -16.12 18.29 9.35
C LYS A 65 -17.18 18.08 10.44
N THR A 66 -16.91 17.22 11.42
CA THR A 66 -17.84 16.87 12.49
C THR A 66 -17.67 17.74 13.73
N LYS A 67 -16.61 18.56 13.78
CA LYS A 67 -16.26 19.43 14.91
C LYS A 67 -16.50 20.90 14.55
#